data_AF-A0A2U3AGV2-F1
#
_entry.id   AF-A0A2U3AGV2-F1
#
_cell.length_a   1.000
_cell.length_b   1.000
_cell.length_c   1.000
_cell.angle_alpha   90.00
_cell.angle_beta   90.00
_cell.angle_gamma   90.00
#
_symmetry.space_group_name_H-M   'P 1'
#
loop_
_entity.id
_entity.type
_entity.pdbx_description
1 polymer ?
#
loop_
_entity_poly.entity_id
_entity_poly.type
_entity_poly.pdbx_seq_one_letter_code
_entity_poly.pdbx_strand_id
1 'polypeptide(L)'
;MKRGDNVITGKDSISLEVLDSFQQKMKLQEVADQFNLSLDQVKRLKRFFNHLVWIKEHVGEQSANQFAELGLKSLVLSRYVNKAAINGLLEILPLISADTKRDELLEYVRLYEAKQERVQSFRSAYEDYLAESEKRLVELNKQLRTLTRERNKIMAQYKFRKKYSKEISDLLLFYLAVLPDCYALRHRLHDGFKTRLRKLGVIEMNDEYVWEVKKLDLFVEEMERRLEKGYIYKYKGYENERYWAVYQHTQQEEFIEQEFKETKQKIKEIKMKQKANENKWKQALKQPFQTYEEASLGSDQLSAQEILTHRNMQNDTMKWLYSKGYVVCTEVTLPNGKRADVVGYKENHIVIVEVKASRSDYRRDKKWREYLPYCHEFYFYLGFVKSDYAVDSDANNCEANVLFQWINEIKLFNETPSPVIGECLDESVDEMKQIVARALSKRALVGW
;
A
#
# COMPACT_ATOMS: atom_id res chain seq x y z
N MET A 1 -26.70 -50.34 13.95
CA MET A 1 -26.11 -49.15 13.30
C MET A 1 -26.05 -49.39 11.81
N LYS A 2 -26.55 -48.48 10.98
CA LYS A 2 -26.35 -48.56 9.53
C LYS A 2 -24.89 -48.19 9.23
N ARG A 3 -24.36 -48.74 8.15
CA ARG A 3 -23.00 -48.44 7.68
C ARG A 3 -22.89 -46.95 7.36
N GLY A 4 -21.94 -46.25 7.97
CA GLY A 4 -21.73 -44.81 7.76
C GLY A 4 -22.42 -43.86 8.75
N ASP A 5 -23.07 -44.36 9.80
CA ASP A 5 -23.66 -43.52 10.86
C ASP A 5 -22.59 -42.82 11.74
N ASN A 6 -21.33 -43.29 11.70
CA ASN A 6 -20.23 -42.69 12.48
C ASN A 6 -19.81 -41.35 11.88
N VAL A 7 -19.79 -40.29 12.70
CA VAL A 7 -19.29 -38.97 12.31
C VAL A 7 -17.76 -39.00 12.29
N ILE A 8 -17.15 -38.65 11.15
CA ILE A 8 -15.70 -38.54 11.00
C ILE A 8 -15.28 -37.07 10.91
N THR A 9 -14.21 -36.74 11.63
CA THR A 9 -13.64 -35.40 11.74
C THR A 9 -12.17 -35.37 11.37
N GLY A 10 -11.51 -36.53 11.25
CA GLY A 10 -10.06 -36.62 10.99
C GLY A 10 -9.20 -36.50 12.25
N LYS A 11 -9.83 -36.21 13.40
CA LYS A 11 -9.19 -36.10 14.72
C LYS A 11 -9.91 -36.83 15.84
N ASP A 12 -11.09 -37.37 15.58
CA ASP A 12 -11.77 -38.31 16.46
C ASP A 12 -11.03 -39.66 16.49
N SER A 13 -11.29 -40.45 17.53
CA SER A 13 -10.63 -41.73 17.78
C SER A 13 -10.71 -42.69 16.58
N ILE A 14 -11.90 -42.85 15.99
CA ILE A 14 -12.11 -43.72 14.82
C ILE A 14 -11.26 -43.25 13.64
N SER A 15 -11.26 -41.93 13.38
CA SER A 15 -10.42 -41.36 12.31
C SER A 15 -8.94 -41.63 12.55
N LEU A 16 -8.44 -41.49 13.79
CA LEU A 16 -7.03 -41.74 14.11
C LEU A 16 -6.63 -43.22 13.88
N GLU A 17 -7.48 -44.17 14.29
CA GLU A 17 -7.26 -45.61 14.04
C GLU A 17 -7.28 -45.96 12.54
N VAL A 18 -8.15 -45.29 11.77
CA VAL A 18 -8.17 -45.43 10.31
C VAL A 18 -6.88 -44.89 9.68
N LEU A 19 -6.33 -43.78 10.18
CA LEU A 19 -5.06 -43.25 9.68
C LEU A 19 -3.89 -44.20 9.96
N ASP A 20 -3.86 -44.85 11.13
CA ASP A 20 -2.85 -45.87 11.46
C ASP A 20 -2.97 -47.09 10.52
N SER A 21 -4.19 -47.54 10.24
CA SER A 21 -4.46 -48.62 9.29
C SER A 21 -3.90 -48.31 7.89
N PHE A 22 -3.89 -47.04 7.46
CA PHE A 22 -3.25 -46.63 6.21
C PHE A 22 -1.72 -46.62 6.26
N GLN A 23 -1.10 -46.38 7.42
CA GLN A 23 0.35 -46.57 7.60
C GLN A 23 0.73 -48.05 7.44
N GLN A 24 -0.14 -48.94 7.91
CA GLN A 24 -0.03 -50.39 7.73
C GLN A 24 -0.42 -50.89 6.32
N LYS A 25 -0.70 -49.96 5.38
CA LYS A 25 -1.03 -50.23 3.97
C LYS A 25 -2.30 -51.08 3.77
N MET A 26 -3.25 -51.06 4.70
CA MET A 26 -4.55 -51.73 4.54
C MET A 26 -5.33 -51.17 3.34
N LYS A 27 -6.14 -52.03 2.69
CA LYS A 27 -6.95 -51.62 1.53
C LYS A 27 -8.19 -50.85 1.98
N LEU A 28 -8.69 -49.98 1.11
CA LEU A 28 -9.87 -49.13 1.41
C LEU A 28 -11.11 -49.94 1.82
N GLN A 29 -11.36 -51.07 1.17
CA GLN A 29 -12.52 -51.91 1.45
C GLN A 29 -12.40 -52.60 2.82
N GLU A 30 -11.22 -53.12 3.14
CA GLU A 30 -10.91 -53.74 4.44
C GLU A 30 -11.12 -52.74 5.59
N VAL A 31 -10.62 -51.52 5.42
CA VAL A 31 -10.83 -50.42 6.39
C VAL A 31 -12.31 -50.05 6.50
N ALA A 32 -13.03 -49.96 5.38
CA ALA A 32 -14.46 -49.63 5.41
C ALA A 32 -15.29 -50.71 6.12
N ASP A 33 -14.95 -51.98 5.97
CA ASP A 33 -15.63 -53.10 6.63
C ASP A 33 -15.26 -53.15 8.12
N GLN A 34 -13.98 -52.99 8.47
CA GLN A 34 -13.48 -53.03 9.86
C GLN A 34 -14.08 -51.93 10.75
N PHE A 35 -14.13 -50.69 10.26
CA PHE A 35 -14.57 -49.52 11.06
C PHE A 35 -16.04 -49.16 10.84
N ASN A 36 -16.80 -49.98 10.09
CA ASN A 36 -18.20 -49.74 9.73
C ASN A 36 -18.46 -48.35 9.09
N LEU A 37 -17.51 -47.90 8.27
CA LEU A 37 -17.58 -46.62 7.55
C LEU A 37 -18.08 -46.81 6.11
N SER A 38 -18.60 -45.73 5.53
CA SER A 38 -18.86 -45.70 4.09
C SER A 38 -17.54 -45.60 3.30
N LEU A 39 -17.53 -46.10 2.07
CA LEU A 39 -16.34 -46.01 1.23
C LEU A 39 -15.92 -44.55 0.95
N ASP A 40 -16.89 -43.62 0.92
CA ASP A 40 -16.61 -42.18 0.76
C ASP A 40 -15.90 -41.59 1.99
N GLN A 41 -16.35 -41.94 3.19
CA GLN A 41 -15.71 -41.57 4.45
C GLN A 41 -14.24 -42.05 4.48
N VAL A 42 -14.00 -43.31 4.10
CA VAL A 42 -12.65 -43.89 4.03
C VAL A 42 -11.80 -43.21 2.95
N LYS A 43 -12.35 -42.94 1.76
CA LYS A 43 -11.64 -42.19 0.70
C LYS A 43 -11.26 -40.78 1.15
N ARG A 44 -12.13 -40.11 1.89
CA ARG A 44 -11.89 -38.76 2.42
C ARG A 44 -10.78 -38.77 3.48
N LEU A 45 -10.79 -39.74 4.40
CA LEU A 45 -9.70 -39.95 5.35
C LEU A 45 -8.39 -40.34 4.66
N LYS A 46 -8.45 -41.15 3.59
CA LYS A 46 -7.25 -41.49 2.81
C LYS A 46 -6.64 -40.27 2.13
N ARG A 47 -7.46 -39.35 1.62
CA ARG A 47 -6.98 -38.09 1.05
C ARG A 47 -6.30 -37.23 2.11
N PHE A 48 -6.91 -37.10 3.29
CA PHE A 48 -6.33 -36.39 4.42
C PHE A 48 -5.00 -37.00 4.86
N PHE A 49 -4.92 -38.33 4.99
CA PHE A 49 -3.69 -39.07 5.26
C PHE A 49 -2.58 -38.76 4.25
N ASN A 50 -2.90 -38.86 2.95
CA ASN A 50 -1.92 -38.60 1.90
C ASN A 50 -1.41 -37.15 1.95
N HIS A 51 -2.26 -36.18 2.28
CA HIS A 51 -1.83 -34.80 2.46
C HIS A 51 -0.94 -34.63 3.68
N LEU A 52 -1.25 -35.27 4.82
CA LEU A 52 -0.39 -35.23 6.01
C LEU A 52 1.01 -35.76 5.71
N VAL A 53 1.11 -36.90 5.04
CA VAL A 53 2.39 -37.48 4.62
C VAL A 53 3.14 -36.52 3.70
N TRP A 54 2.46 -36.01 2.67
CA TRP A 54 3.09 -35.10 1.71
C TRP A 54 3.58 -33.80 2.36
N ILE A 55 2.76 -33.19 3.22
CA ILE A 55 3.09 -31.94 3.94
C ILE A 55 4.27 -32.18 4.88
N LYS A 56 4.28 -33.31 5.60
CA LYS A 56 5.40 -33.68 6.46
C LYS A 56 6.71 -33.80 5.68
N GLU A 57 6.66 -34.42 4.50
CA GLU A 57 7.83 -34.63 3.64
C GLU A 57 8.34 -33.35 2.95
N HIS A 58 7.44 -32.45 2.52
CA HIS A 58 7.78 -31.33 1.63
C HIS A 58 7.73 -29.94 2.28
N VAL A 59 6.98 -29.78 3.36
CA VAL A 59 6.80 -28.49 4.07
C VAL A 59 7.49 -28.54 5.43
N GLY A 60 7.22 -29.60 6.20
CA GLY A 60 7.81 -29.83 7.52
C GLY A 60 6.79 -30.32 8.55
N GLU A 61 7.32 -30.82 9.66
CA GLU A 61 6.52 -31.45 10.72
C GLU A 61 5.56 -30.48 11.42
N GLN A 62 5.98 -29.24 11.66
CA GLN A 62 5.12 -28.22 12.27
C GLN A 62 3.85 -27.96 11.43
N SER A 63 4.00 -27.77 10.12
CA SER A 63 2.86 -27.55 9.22
C SER A 63 1.98 -28.79 9.10
N ALA A 64 2.56 -29.99 9.13
CA ALA A 64 1.79 -31.22 9.16
C ALA A 64 0.94 -31.33 10.45
N ASN A 65 1.48 -30.93 11.60
CA ASN A 65 0.74 -30.90 12.87
C ASN A 65 -0.41 -29.88 12.84
N GLN A 66 -0.16 -28.65 12.36
CA GLN A 66 -1.21 -27.63 12.18
C GLN A 66 -2.31 -28.10 11.24
N PHE A 67 -1.95 -28.75 10.14
CA PHE A 67 -2.90 -29.34 9.20
C PHE A 67 -3.70 -30.50 9.84
N ALA A 68 -3.07 -31.27 10.72
CA ALA A 68 -3.72 -32.36 11.46
C ALA A 68 -4.75 -31.85 12.48
N GLU A 69 -4.44 -30.79 13.22
CA GLU A 69 -5.32 -30.20 14.25
C GLU A 69 -6.68 -29.71 13.72
N LEU A 70 -6.69 -29.25 12.46
CA LEU A 70 -7.91 -28.87 11.75
C LEU A 70 -8.79 -30.08 11.36
N GLY A 71 -8.23 -31.29 11.35
CA GLY A 71 -8.88 -32.50 10.85
C GLY A 71 -9.33 -32.34 9.39
N LEU A 72 -10.44 -32.97 9.02
CA LEU A 72 -10.99 -32.96 7.65
C LEU A 72 -11.38 -31.58 7.12
N LYS A 73 -11.44 -30.55 7.96
CA LYS A 73 -11.63 -29.16 7.51
C LYS A 73 -10.44 -28.67 6.68
N SER A 74 -9.23 -29.14 7.00
CA SER A 74 -8.00 -28.77 6.30
C SER A 74 -8.00 -29.11 4.80
N LEU A 75 -8.86 -30.04 4.38
CA LEU A 75 -9.02 -30.40 2.97
C LEU A 75 -9.45 -29.23 2.08
N VAL A 76 -9.91 -28.10 2.63
CA VAL A 76 -10.06 -26.85 1.87
C VAL A 76 -8.72 -26.43 1.22
N LEU A 77 -7.60 -26.68 1.89
CA LEU A 77 -6.25 -26.33 1.44
C LEU A 77 -5.63 -27.36 0.48
N SER A 78 -6.38 -28.38 0.04
CA SER A 78 -5.88 -29.46 -0.84
C SER A 78 -5.19 -28.93 -2.10
N ARG A 79 -5.66 -27.79 -2.64
CA ARG A 79 -5.09 -27.17 -3.85
C ARG A 79 -3.63 -26.71 -3.68
N TYR A 80 -3.18 -26.53 -2.44
CA TYR A 80 -1.81 -26.11 -2.12
C TYR A 80 -0.89 -27.29 -1.76
N VAL A 81 -1.41 -28.51 -1.71
CA VAL A 81 -0.65 -29.74 -1.40
C VAL A 81 0.03 -30.26 -2.67
N ASN A 82 0.92 -29.44 -3.24
CA ASN A 82 1.79 -29.78 -4.36
C ASN A 82 2.96 -28.79 -4.43
N LYS A 83 3.99 -29.13 -5.21
CA LYS A 83 5.21 -28.32 -5.30
C LYS A 83 4.99 -26.93 -5.89
N ALA A 84 4.03 -26.76 -6.79
CA ALA A 84 3.79 -25.48 -7.48
C ALA A 84 3.07 -24.45 -6.59
N ALA A 85 2.31 -24.91 -5.60
CA ALA A 85 1.42 -24.06 -4.80
C ALA A 85 1.70 -24.13 -3.29
N ILE A 86 2.85 -24.69 -2.90
CA ILE A 86 3.25 -24.97 -1.51
C ILE A 86 3.24 -23.71 -0.61
N ASN A 87 3.50 -22.53 -1.19
CA ASN A 87 3.50 -21.25 -0.46
C ASN A 87 2.14 -20.93 0.19
N GLY A 88 1.03 -21.41 -0.39
CA GLY A 88 -0.29 -21.24 0.21
C GLY A 88 -0.38 -21.91 1.58
N LEU A 89 0.23 -23.08 1.75
CA LEU A 89 0.29 -23.75 3.06
C LEU A 89 1.20 -23.00 4.04
N LEU A 90 2.38 -22.58 3.58
CA LEU A 90 3.35 -21.85 4.41
C LEU A 90 2.82 -20.51 4.93
N GLU A 91 1.97 -19.84 4.15
CA GLU A 91 1.38 -18.57 4.57
C GLU A 91 0.10 -18.78 5.41
N ILE A 92 -0.77 -19.74 5.06
CA ILE A 92 -2.07 -19.90 5.73
C ILE A 92 -1.95 -20.66 7.07
N LEU A 93 -1.20 -21.76 7.12
CA LEU A 93 -1.15 -22.64 8.30
C LEU A 93 -0.64 -21.96 9.58
N PRO A 94 0.32 -21.02 9.54
CA PRO A 94 0.75 -20.30 10.74
C PRO A 94 -0.32 -19.39 11.37
N LEU A 95 -1.39 -19.06 10.63
CA LEU A 95 -2.40 -18.08 11.05
C LEU A 95 -3.66 -18.70 11.64
N ILE A 96 -3.74 -20.03 11.61
CA ILE A 96 -4.91 -20.80 11.99
C ILE A 96 -4.60 -21.64 13.22
N SER A 97 -5.64 -21.86 14.01
CA SER A 97 -5.64 -22.69 15.22
C SER A 97 -6.62 -23.86 15.09
N ALA A 98 -6.54 -24.82 16.02
CA ALA A 98 -7.37 -26.03 16.03
C ALA A 98 -8.90 -25.78 16.07
N ASP A 99 -9.33 -24.61 16.56
CA ASP A 99 -10.73 -24.16 16.65
C ASP A 99 -11.23 -23.43 15.40
N THR A 100 -10.34 -23.06 14.46
CA THR A 100 -10.68 -22.37 13.22
C THR A 100 -11.84 -23.05 12.49
N LYS A 101 -12.85 -22.25 12.14
CA LYS A 101 -14.04 -22.74 11.41
C LYS A 101 -13.72 -22.94 9.93
N ARG A 102 -14.54 -23.75 9.26
CA ARG A 102 -14.37 -24.03 7.83
C ARG A 102 -14.50 -22.75 6.98
N ASP A 103 -15.42 -21.86 7.33
CA ASP A 103 -15.67 -20.63 6.58
C ASP A 103 -14.55 -19.60 6.78
N GLU A 104 -13.96 -19.55 7.98
CA GLU A 104 -12.76 -18.76 8.26
C GLU A 104 -11.58 -19.26 7.41
N LEU A 105 -11.40 -20.58 7.30
CA LEU A 105 -10.37 -21.17 6.46
C LEU A 105 -10.58 -20.84 4.97
N LEU A 106 -11.82 -20.80 4.49
CA LEU A 106 -12.16 -20.35 3.13
C LEU A 106 -11.83 -18.87 2.92
N GLU A 107 -12.01 -18.03 3.93
CA GLU A 107 -11.64 -16.62 3.85
C GLU A 107 -10.11 -16.44 3.76
N TYR A 108 -9.32 -17.18 4.54
CA TYR A 108 -7.85 -17.17 4.41
C TYR A 108 -7.38 -17.57 3.01
N VAL A 109 -8.02 -18.57 2.40
CA VAL A 109 -7.77 -18.99 1.00
C VAL A 109 -8.04 -17.83 0.05
N ARG A 110 -9.19 -17.19 0.19
CA ARG A 110 -9.60 -16.05 -0.66
C ARG A 110 -8.61 -14.89 -0.56
N LEU A 111 -8.21 -14.53 0.66
CA LEU A 111 -7.25 -13.45 0.91
C LEU A 111 -5.86 -13.78 0.34
N TYR A 112 -5.41 -15.02 0.48
CA TYR A 112 -4.15 -15.47 -0.12
C TYR A 112 -4.20 -15.39 -1.65
N GLU A 113 -5.29 -15.86 -2.28
CA GLU A 113 -5.47 -15.80 -3.73
C GLU A 113 -5.51 -14.36 -4.25
N ALA A 114 -6.22 -13.46 -3.55
CA ALA A 114 -6.24 -12.04 -3.87
C ALA A 114 -4.84 -11.39 -3.78
N LYS A 115 -4.01 -11.77 -2.80
CA LYS A 115 -2.59 -11.36 -2.75
C LYS A 115 -1.85 -11.83 -4.00
N GLN A 116 -1.99 -13.10 -4.39
CA GLN A 116 -1.27 -13.65 -5.54
C GLN A 116 -1.64 -12.94 -6.84
N GLU A 117 -2.93 -12.69 -7.08
CA GLU A 117 -3.40 -11.94 -8.24
C GLU A 117 -2.80 -10.53 -8.30
N ARG A 118 -2.74 -9.85 -7.15
CA ARG A 118 -2.18 -8.50 -7.08
C ARG A 118 -0.66 -8.47 -7.26
N VAL A 119 0.05 -9.41 -6.65
CA VAL A 119 1.49 -9.58 -6.88
C VAL A 119 1.72 -9.81 -8.38
N GLN A 120 0.90 -10.64 -9.01
CA GLN A 120 0.99 -10.88 -10.45
C GLN A 120 0.66 -9.61 -11.28
N SER A 121 -0.36 -8.83 -10.91
CA SER A 121 -0.69 -7.59 -11.62
C SER A 121 0.41 -6.54 -11.48
N PHE A 122 0.99 -6.38 -10.30
CA PHE A 122 2.14 -5.50 -10.09
C PHE A 122 3.35 -5.94 -10.87
N ARG A 123 3.62 -7.25 -10.90
CA ARG A 123 4.71 -7.83 -11.68
C ARG A 123 4.54 -7.51 -13.16
N SER A 124 3.37 -7.77 -13.73
CA SER A 124 3.07 -7.47 -15.14
C SER A 124 3.26 -5.98 -15.44
N ALA A 125 2.66 -5.09 -14.62
CA ALA A 125 2.79 -3.65 -14.81
C ALA A 125 4.25 -3.16 -14.68
N TYR A 126 5.03 -3.77 -13.79
CA TYR A 126 6.45 -3.48 -13.63
C TYR A 126 7.28 -3.95 -14.84
N GLU A 127 7.03 -5.17 -15.33
CA GLU A 127 7.71 -5.73 -16.50
C GLU A 127 7.41 -4.88 -17.76
N ASP A 128 6.15 -4.48 -17.96
CA ASP A 128 5.75 -3.58 -19.05
C ASP A 128 6.45 -2.21 -18.97
N TYR A 129 6.45 -1.61 -17.77
CA TYR A 129 7.14 -0.34 -17.52
C TYR A 129 8.65 -0.46 -17.76
N LEU A 130 9.27 -1.56 -17.30
CA LEU A 130 10.69 -1.81 -17.45
C LEU A 130 11.05 -1.90 -18.93
N ALA A 131 10.32 -2.70 -19.71
CA ALA A 131 10.54 -2.87 -21.14
C ALA A 131 10.44 -1.53 -21.90
N GLU A 132 9.43 -0.71 -21.62
CA GLU A 132 9.26 0.58 -22.28
C GLU A 132 10.32 1.60 -21.87
N SER A 133 10.64 1.65 -20.57
CA SER A 133 11.66 2.55 -20.04
C SER A 133 13.07 2.21 -20.54
N GLU A 134 13.39 0.93 -20.76
CA GLU A 134 14.65 0.49 -21.35
C GLU A 134 14.78 0.93 -22.81
N LYS A 135 13.73 0.77 -23.63
CA LYS A 135 13.70 1.31 -25.00
C LYS A 135 13.95 2.82 -25.01
N ARG A 136 13.28 3.55 -24.10
CA ARG A 136 13.47 5.01 -23.98
C ARG A 136 14.89 5.37 -23.56
N LEU A 137 15.50 4.62 -22.64
CA LEU A 137 16.89 4.82 -22.24
C LEU A 137 17.86 4.59 -23.39
N VAL A 138 17.64 3.60 -24.25
CA VAL A 138 18.48 3.38 -25.44
C VAL A 138 18.47 4.62 -26.34
N GLU A 139 17.28 5.16 -26.64
CA GLU A 139 17.16 6.35 -27.48
C GLU A 139 17.76 7.59 -26.84
N LEU A 140 17.47 7.87 -25.57
CA LEU A 140 18.05 9.02 -24.86
C LEU A 140 19.57 8.91 -24.74
N ASN A 141 20.12 7.71 -24.54
CA ASN A 141 21.57 7.52 -24.52
C ASN A 141 22.21 7.75 -25.91
N LYS A 142 21.51 7.37 -26.98
CA LYS A 142 21.95 7.67 -28.36
C LYS A 142 21.97 9.18 -28.59
N GLN A 143 20.90 9.89 -28.22
CA GLN A 143 20.83 11.36 -28.26
C GLN A 143 21.94 12.00 -27.44
N LEU A 144 22.15 11.53 -26.21
CA LEU A 144 23.21 12.03 -25.33
C LEU A 144 24.59 11.86 -25.95
N ARG A 145 24.87 10.74 -26.63
CA ARG A 145 26.14 10.52 -27.36
C ARG A 145 26.33 11.52 -28.49
N THR A 146 25.27 11.79 -29.26
CA THR A 146 25.30 12.81 -30.33
C THR A 146 25.57 14.20 -29.76
N LEU A 147 24.77 14.64 -28.77
CA LEU A 147 24.93 15.93 -28.10
C LEU A 147 26.32 16.06 -27.47
N THR A 148 26.86 14.99 -26.89
CA THR A 148 28.23 14.98 -26.35
C THR A 148 29.27 15.27 -27.43
N ARG A 149 29.13 14.66 -28.61
CA ARG A 149 30.05 14.88 -29.74
C ARG A 149 29.95 16.33 -30.23
N GLU A 150 28.75 16.84 -30.43
CA GLU A 150 28.52 18.22 -30.88
C GLU A 150 29.06 19.24 -29.88
N ARG A 151 28.72 19.06 -28.59
CA ARG A 151 29.28 19.88 -27.52
C ARG A 151 30.80 19.84 -27.51
N ASN A 152 31.42 18.68 -27.65
CA ASN A 152 32.88 18.57 -27.69
C ASN A 152 33.48 19.30 -28.90
N LYS A 153 32.80 19.28 -30.07
CA LYS A 153 33.22 20.06 -31.25
C LYS A 153 33.18 21.56 -30.98
N ILE A 154 32.11 22.06 -30.36
CA ILE A 154 31.99 23.48 -29.97
C ILE A 154 33.08 23.84 -28.96
N MET A 155 33.21 23.05 -27.90
CA MET A 155 34.18 23.28 -26.83
C MET A 155 35.65 23.19 -27.28
N ALA A 156 35.93 22.57 -28.44
CA ALA A 156 37.26 22.53 -29.04
C ALA A 156 37.63 23.85 -29.74
N GLN A 157 36.66 24.68 -30.14
CA GLN A 157 36.88 25.98 -30.76
C GLN A 157 37.48 26.98 -29.75
N TYR A 158 37.12 26.84 -28.48
CA TYR A 158 37.65 27.63 -27.36
C TYR A 158 39.08 27.19 -26.99
N LYS A 159 40.07 27.53 -27.83
CA LYS A 159 41.48 27.12 -27.68
C LYS A 159 42.07 27.50 -26.31
N PHE A 160 41.60 28.60 -25.73
CA PHE A 160 42.04 29.10 -24.43
C PHE A 160 41.82 28.11 -23.28
N ARG A 161 40.90 27.15 -23.41
CA ARG A 161 40.62 26.12 -22.40
C ARG A 161 41.78 25.17 -22.15
N LYS A 162 42.71 25.07 -23.09
CA LYS A 162 43.96 24.30 -22.94
C LYS A 162 45.11 25.14 -22.39
N LYS A 163 45.00 26.47 -22.47
CA LYS A 163 46.06 27.42 -22.12
C LYS A 163 45.94 27.92 -20.68
N TYR A 164 44.71 28.18 -20.22
CA TYR A 164 44.45 28.79 -18.92
C TYR A 164 43.85 27.80 -17.92
N SER A 165 43.88 28.19 -16.64
CA SER A 165 43.27 27.42 -15.55
C SER A 165 41.78 27.19 -15.81
N LYS A 166 41.20 26.17 -15.14
CA LYS A 166 39.77 25.86 -15.26
C LYS A 166 38.90 27.05 -14.84
N GLU A 167 39.24 27.70 -13.73
CA GLU A 167 38.48 28.83 -13.19
C GLU A 167 38.44 30.02 -14.16
N ILE A 168 39.57 30.37 -14.76
CA ILE A 168 39.65 31.41 -15.79
C ILE A 168 38.94 30.97 -17.06
N SER A 169 39.13 29.73 -17.50
CA SER A 169 38.43 29.21 -18.68
C SER A 169 36.91 29.25 -18.54
N ASP A 170 36.38 28.94 -17.35
CA ASP A 170 34.93 29.01 -17.07
C ASP A 170 34.41 30.46 -17.08
N LEU A 171 35.23 31.44 -16.69
CA LEU A 171 34.91 32.86 -16.82
C LEU A 171 34.96 33.33 -18.27
N LEU A 172 35.98 32.92 -19.01
CA LEU A 172 36.11 33.26 -20.43
C LEU A 172 34.96 32.67 -21.25
N LEU A 173 34.52 31.43 -20.98
CA LEU A 173 33.34 30.84 -21.62
C LEU A 173 32.06 31.62 -21.35
N PHE A 174 31.96 32.26 -20.17
CA PHE A 174 30.83 33.13 -19.87
C PHE A 174 30.90 34.43 -20.68
N TYR A 175 32.05 35.10 -20.71
CA TYR A 175 32.14 36.43 -21.35
C TYR A 175 32.38 36.40 -22.85
N LEU A 176 32.96 35.33 -23.39
CA LEU A 176 33.42 35.24 -24.77
C LEU A 176 32.62 34.23 -25.59
N ALA A 177 32.40 34.55 -26.86
CA ALA A 177 31.97 33.65 -27.91
C ALA A 177 33.09 33.52 -28.96
N VAL A 178 33.12 32.39 -29.68
CA VAL A 178 34.00 32.21 -30.85
C VAL A 178 33.26 32.68 -32.09
N LEU A 179 33.85 33.63 -32.80
CA LEU A 179 33.49 33.99 -34.17
C LEU A 179 34.56 33.44 -35.13
N PRO A 180 34.33 33.39 -36.46
CA PRO A 180 35.25 32.78 -37.42
C PRO A 180 36.72 33.25 -37.26
N ASP A 181 36.92 34.56 -37.03
CA ASP A 181 38.25 35.17 -37.02
C ASP A 181 38.67 35.74 -35.66
N CYS A 182 37.80 35.75 -34.65
CA CYS A 182 38.09 36.40 -33.37
C CYS A 182 37.30 35.82 -32.19
N TYR A 183 37.68 36.22 -30.97
CA TYR A 183 36.82 36.08 -29.79
C TYR A 183 36.04 37.38 -29.61
N ALA A 184 34.73 37.27 -29.38
CA ALA A 184 33.86 38.42 -29.15
C ALA A 184 33.22 38.37 -27.78
N LEU A 185 32.92 39.53 -27.19
CA LEU A 185 32.14 39.59 -25.96
C LEU A 185 30.70 39.14 -26.25
N ARG A 186 30.18 38.15 -25.50
CA ARG A 186 28.77 37.72 -25.55
C ARG A 186 27.91 38.26 -24.40
N HIS A 187 28.55 38.72 -23.33
CA HIS A 187 27.87 39.28 -22.16
C HIS A 187 28.44 40.64 -21.80
N ARG A 188 27.59 41.50 -21.22
CA ARG A 188 27.98 42.83 -20.77
C ARG A 188 29.08 42.75 -19.70
N LEU A 189 30.11 43.57 -19.88
CA LEU A 189 31.12 43.82 -18.86
C LEU A 189 30.72 45.02 -18.01
N HIS A 190 31.17 45.04 -16.76
CA HIS A 190 31.06 46.23 -15.91
C HIS A 190 31.68 47.45 -16.63
N ASP A 191 31.01 48.60 -16.64
CA ASP A 191 31.39 49.75 -17.48
C ASP A 191 32.82 50.25 -17.22
N GLY A 192 33.22 50.32 -15.94
CA GLY A 192 34.60 50.68 -15.57
C GLY A 192 35.65 49.65 -16.04
N PHE A 193 35.27 48.37 -16.13
CA PHE A 193 36.14 47.32 -16.63
C PHE A 193 36.27 47.40 -18.15
N LYS A 194 35.13 47.53 -18.85
CA LYS A 194 35.07 47.74 -20.29
C LYS A 194 35.91 48.95 -20.72
N THR A 195 35.76 50.08 -20.01
CA THR A 195 36.53 51.31 -20.27
C THR A 195 38.03 51.08 -20.13
N ARG A 196 38.46 50.35 -19.10
CA ARG A 196 39.87 49.99 -18.91
C ARG A 196 40.40 49.11 -20.05
N LEU A 197 39.66 48.06 -20.41
CA LEU A 197 40.05 47.16 -21.50
C LEU A 197 40.17 47.90 -22.84
N ARG A 198 39.27 48.85 -23.12
CA ARG A 198 39.34 49.72 -24.30
C ARG A 198 40.60 50.59 -24.29
N LYS A 199 40.89 51.27 -23.17
CA LYS A 199 42.10 52.11 -23.04
C LYS A 199 43.40 51.33 -23.24
N LEU A 200 43.42 50.05 -22.86
CA LEU A 200 44.55 49.14 -23.04
C LEU A 200 44.61 48.52 -24.46
N GLY A 201 43.62 48.79 -25.31
CA GLY A 201 43.49 48.17 -26.63
C GLY A 201 43.31 46.65 -26.56
N VAL A 202 42.70 46.15 -25.47
CA VAL A 202 42.40 44.73 -25.28
C VAL A 202 41.16 44.34 -26.07
N ILE A 203 40.16 45.22 -26.04
CA ILE A 203 38.91 45.06 -26.79
C ILE A 203 38.70 46.24 -27.75
N GLU A 204 38.12 45.96 -28.90
CA GLU A 204 37.83 46.92 -29.96
C GLU A 204 36.47 46.62 -30.57
N MET A 205 35.72 47.65 -30.95
CA MET A 205 34.43 47.48 -31.60
C MET A 205 34.63 47.39 -33.12
N ASN A 206 34.09 46.36 -33.75
CA ASN A 206 34.16 46.17 -35.20
C ASN A 206 33.00 46.88 -35.93
N ASP A 207 33.00 46.76 -37.27
CA ASP A 207 31.99 47.38 -38.15
C ASP A 207 30.58 46.82 -37.93
N GLU A 208 30.47 45.62 -37.36
CA GLU A 208 29.22 44.99 -36.95
C GLU A 208 28.78 45.38 -35.52
N TYR A 209 29.44 46.37 -34.91
CA TYR A 209 29.20 46.85 -33.54
C TYR A 209 29.41 45.78 -32.46
N VAL A 210 30.25 44.78 -32.73
CA VAL A 210 30.63 43.71 -31.79
C VAL A 210 31.97 44.04 -31.16
N TRP A 211 32.08 43.82 -29.84
CA TRP A 211 33.34 43.98 -29.11
C TRP A 211 34.22 42.75 -29.28
N GLU A 212 35.26 42.87 -30.09
CA GLU A 212 36.27 41.85 -30.32
C GLU A 212 37.40 41.94 -29.29
N VAL A 213 37.90 40.79 -28.86
CA VAL A 213 39.09 40.68 -28.01
C VAL A 213 40.33 40.55 -28.89
N LYS A 214 41.08 41.64 -29.02
CA LYS A 214 42.32 41.70 -29.81
C LYS A 214 43.52 41.11 -29.07
N LYS A 215 43.55 41.22 -27.74
CA LYS A 215 44.66 40.76 -26.88
C LYS A 215 44.16 39.82 -25.79
N LEU A 216 43.99 38.55 -26.13
CA LEU A 216 43.42 37.56 -25.21
C LEU A 216 44.24 37.39 -23.91
N ASP A 217 45.56 37.36 -24.00
CA ASP A 217 46.43 37.14 -22.84
C ASP A 217 46.31 38.29 -21.84
N LEU A 218 46.34 39.54 -22.33
CA LEU A 218 46.13 40.73 -21.51
C LEU A 218 44.68 40.83 -20.98
N PHE A 219 43.70 40.31 -21.72
CA PHE A 219 42.33 40.18 -21.22
C PHE A 219 42.27 39.24 -20.01
N VAL A 220 43.00 38.12 -20.07
CA VAL A 220 43.09 37.15 -18.96
C VAL A 220 43.80 37.74 -17.76
N GLU A 221 44.94 38.41 -17.94
CA GLU A 221 45.66 39.07 -16.84
C GLU A 221 44.78 40.08 -16.10
N GLU A 222 44.00 40.89 -16.83
CA GLU A 222 43.08 41.84 -16.23
C GLU A 222 41.86 41.17 -15.57
N MET A 223 41.43 40.00 -16.05
CA MET A 223 40.39 39.17 -15.42
C MET A 223 40.90 38.53 -14.12
N GLU A 224 42.11 37.98 -14.11
CA GLU A 224 42.78 37.42 -12.93
C GLU A 224 42.95 38.48 -11.85
N ARG A 225 43.45 39.67 -12.22
CA ARG A 225 43.58 40.81 -11.30
C ARG A 225 42.25 41.23 -10.68
N ARG A 226 41.12 41.03 -11.37
CA ARG A 226 39.78 41.27 -10.82
C ARG A 226 39.27 40.13 -9.96
N LEU A 227 39.55 38.89 -10.35
CA LEU A 227 39.23 37.69 -9.58
C LEU A 227 39.87 37.76 -8.20
N GLU A 228 41.16 38.07 -8.12
CA GLU A 228 41.92 38.24 -6.87
C GLU A 228 41.31 39.30 -5.94
N LYS A 229 40.71 40.35 -6.53
CA LYS A 229 40.06 41.44 -5.80
C LYS A 229 38.58 41.18 -5.51
N GLY A 230 38.04 40.02 -5.87
CA GLY A 230 36.63 39.67 -5.71
C GLY A 230 35.67 40.44 -6.62
N TYR A 231 36.16 41.08 -7.68
CA TYR A 231 35.37 41.98 -8.54
C TYR A 231 34.84 41.33 -9.83
N ILE A 232 34.19 40.17 -9.68
CA ILE A 232 33.53 39.46 -10.78
C ILE A 232 32.01 39.59 -10.70
N TYR A 233 31.41 40.18 -11.73
CA TYR A 233 29.97 40.37 -11.84
C TYR A 233 29.44 39.72 -13.11
N LYS A 234 28.75 38.58 -12.97
CA LYS A 234 28.14 37.85 -14.09
C LYS A 234 26.76 38.40 -14.42
N TYR A 235 26.69 39.43 -15.27
CA TYR A 235 25.42 40.01 -15.73
C TYR A 235 24.96 39.34 -17.03
N LYS A 236 23.84 38.62 -16.98
CA LYS A 236 23.18 38.05 -18.18
C LYS A 236 22.26 39.10 -18.81
N GLY A 237 22.85 40.05 -19.52
CA GLY A 237 22.11 41.00 -20.33
C GLY A 237 22.89 41.38 -21.57
N TYR A 238 22.18 41.46 -22.70
CA TYR A 238 22.71 41.98 -23.96
C TYR A 238 22.71 43.51 -23.90
N GLU A 239 23.76 44.17 -24.40
CA GLU A 239 23.86 45.65 -24.30
C GLU A 239 22.85 46.38 -25.22
N ASN A 240 22.41 45.77 -26.33
CA ASN A 240 21.36 46.28 -27.22
C ASN A 240 20.89 45.20 -28.23
N GLU A 241 19.78 45.41 -28.96
CA GLU A 241 19.25 44.53 -30.04
C GLU A 241 20.27 44.23 -31.17
N ARG A 242 21.32 45.05 -31.29
CA ARG A 242 22.38 44.93 -32.33
C ARG A 242 23.40 43.82 -32.09
N TYR A 243 23.28 43.08 -31.00
CA TYR A 243 24.10 41.89 -30.69
C TYR A 243 23.70 40.63 -31.49
N TRP A 244 22.88 40.77 -32.53
CA TRP A 244 22.28 39.68 -33.29
C TRP A 244 23.28 38.67 -33.87
N ALA A 245 24.45 39.11 -34.35
CA ALA A 245 25.49 38.23 -34.89
C ALA A 245 26.08 37.28 -33.83
N VAL A 246 26.51 37.82 -32.69
CA VAL A 246 27.00 37.02 -31.55
C VAL A 246 25.88 36.12 -31.01
N TYR A 247 24.66 36.65 -30.95
CA TYR A 247 23.48 35.91 -30.50
C TYR A 247 23.22 34.68 -31.38
N GLN A 248 23.22 34.82 -32.71
CA GLN A 248 23.06 33.70 -33.65
C GLN A 248 24.13 32.61 -33.45
N HIS A 249 25.39 32.99 -33.24
CA HIS A 249 26.48 32.03 -32.99
C HIS A 249 26.35 31.33 -31.63
N THR A 250 25.88 32.04 -30.59
CA THR A 250 25.72 31.46 -29.25
C THR A 250 24.44 30.65 -29.08
N GLN A 251 23.39 30.87 -29.88
CA GLN A 251 22.12 30.14 -29.78
C GLN A 251 22.30 28.64 -29.96
N GLN A 252 23.09 28.22 -30.94
CA GLN A 252 23.33 26.79 -31.19
C GLN A 252 24.06 26.12 -30.01
N GLU A 253 25.03 26.81 -29.42
CA GLU A 253 25.75 26.35 -28.22
C GLU A 253 24.81 26.24 -27.02
N GLU A 254 24.01 27.27 -26.75
CA GLU A 254 23.05 27.28 -25.65
C GLU A 254 21.98 26.19 -25.80
N PHE A 255 21.47 26.01 -27.02
CA PHE A 255 20.52 24.94 -27.34
C PHE A 255 21.10 23.56 -27.06
N ILE A 256 22.31 23.27 -27.56
CA ILE A 256 22.98 21.97 -27.34
C ILE A 256 23.24 21.72 -25.85
N GLU A 257 23.69 22.74 -25.11
CA GLU A 257 23.95 22.60 -23.67
C GLU A 257 22.65 22.41 -22.86
N GLN A 258 21.56 23.07 -23.27
CA GLN A 258 20.24 22.86 -22.67
C GLN A 258 19.72 21.44 -22.96
N GLU A 259 19.67 21.02 -24.22
CA GLU A 259 19.25 19.67 -24.61
C GLU A 259 20.07 18.58 -23.94
N PHE A 260 21.39 18.79 -23.80
CA PHE A 260 22.28 17.88 -23.09
C PHE A 260 21.91 17.74 -21.60
N LYS A 261 21.64 18.85 -20.91
CA LYS A 261 21.21 18.86 -19.50
C LYS A 261 19.86 18.18 -19.34
N GLU A 262 18.89 18.53 -20.18
CA GLU A 262 17.56 17.94 -20.15
C GLU A 262 17.59 16.43 -20.42
N THR A 263 18.35 15.99 -21.43
CA THR A 263 18.50 14.57 -21.76
C THR A 263 19.11 13.79 -20.59
N LYS A 264 20.15 14.34 -19.94
CA LYS A 264 20.73 13.73 -18.73
C LYS A 264 19.73 13.64 -17.59
N GLN A 265 18.93 14.69 -17.38
CA GLN A 265 17.92 14.72 -16.34
C GLN A 265 16.83 13.68 -16.59
N LYS A 266 16.32 13.58 -17.83
CA LYS A 266 15.35 12.55 -18.26
C LYS A 266 15.87 11.13 -17.99
N ILE A 267 17.13 10.85 -18.34
CA ILE A 267 17.78 9.54 -18.06
C ILE A 267 17.83 9.27 -16.56
N LYS A 268 18.22 10.27 -15.75
CA LYS A 268 18.31 10.13 -14.29
C LYS A 268 16.94 9.84 -13.68
N GLU A 269 15.90 10.55 -14.11
CA GLU A 269 14.53 10.36 -13.64
C GLU A 269 13.99 8.97 -13.95
N ILE A 270 14.22 8.46 -15.17
CA ILE A 270 13.83 7.10 -15.54
C ILE A 270 14.51 6.08 -14.62
N LYS A 271 15.83 6.18 -14.42
CA LYS A 271 16.56 5.25 -13.54
C LYS A 271 16.09 5.32 -12.09
N MET A 272 15.77 6.51 -11.58
CA MET A 272 15.21 6.67 -10.24
C MET A 272 13.83 6.01 -10.12
N LYS A 273 12.96 6.19 -11.13
CA LYS A 273 11.64 5.55 -11.17
C LYS A 273 11.73 4.03 -11.27
N GLN A 274 12.63 3.48 -12.09
CA GLN A 274 12.90 2.03 -12.15
C GLN A 274 13.25 1.48 -10.77
N LYS A 275 14.21 2.09 -10.06
CA LYS A 275 14.61 1.69 -8.71
C LYS A 275 13.47 1.82 -7.69
N ALA A 276 12.67 2.89 -7.77
CA ALA A 276 11.52 3.08 -6.89
C ALA A 276 10.46 1.99 -7.11
N ASN A 277 10.16 1.65 -8.37
CA ASN A 277 9.21 0.60 -8.70
C ASN A 277 9.72 -0.79 -8.29
N GLU A 278 11.01 -1.08 -8.48
CA GLU A 278 11.63 -2.31 -7.99
C GLU A 278 11.50 -2.46 -6.47
N ASN A 279 11.71 -1.37 -5.71
CA ASN A 279 11.52 -1.37 -4.26
C ASN A 279 10.06 -1.59 -3.87
N LYS A 280 9.11 -0.94 -4.57
CA LYS A 280 7.67 -1.18 -4.36
C LYS A 280 7.30 -2.64 -4.60
N TRP A 281 7.81 -3.24 -5.67
CA TRP A 281 7.64 -4.67 -5.95
C TRP A 281 8.18 -5.55 -4.82
N LYS A 282 9.42 -5.32 -4.37
CA LYS A 282 10.02 -6.07 -3.26
C LYS A 282 9.24 -5.89 -1.95
N GLN A 283 8.66 -4.73 -1.72
CA GLN A 283 7.81 -4.47 -0.55
C GLN A 283 6.48 -5.22 -0.66
N ALA A 284 5.86 -5.23 -1.84
CA ALA A 284 4.63 -5.96 -2.13
C ALA A 284 4.79 -7.49 -2.14
N LEU A 285 6.01 -8.01 -2.12
CA LEU A 285 6.27 -9.44 -1.87
C LEU A 285 6.34 -9.76 -0.37
N LYS A 286 6.81 -8.79 0.44
CA LYS A 286 7.11 -8.96 1.86
C LYS A 286 5.93 -8.71 2.77
N GLN A 287 4.92 -7.97 2.31
CA GLN A 287 3.73 -7.74 3.12
C GLN A 287 3.02 -9.11 3.37
N PRO A 288 2.52 -9.37 4.58
CA PRO A 288 1.64 -10.51 4.86
C PRO A 288 0.32 -10.41 4.07
N PHE A 289 -0.24 -11.50 3.53
CA PHE A 289 -1.49 -11.44 2.73
C PHE A 289 -2.67 -10.80 3.48
N GLN A 290 -2.63 -10.86 4.81
CA GLN A 290 -3.57 -10.22 5.74
C GLN A 290 -3.57 -8.68 5.69
N THR A 291 -2.44 -8.08 5.27
CA THR A 291 -2.22 -6.62 5.20
C THR A 291 -2.63 -6.01 3.86
N TYR A 292 -3.00 -6.82 2.84
CA TYR A 292 -3.14 -6.27 1.48
C TYR A 292 -4.50 -5.68 1.17
N GLU A 293 -5.54 -5.91 1.95
CA GLU A 293 -6.72 -5.04 1.83
C GLU A 293 -6.34 -3.56 2.06
N GLU A 294 -5.37 -3.29 2.94
CA GLU A 294 -4.95 -1.93 3.32
C GLU A 294 -4.33 -1.10 2.17
N ALA A 295 -3.67 -1.74 1.19
CA ALA A 295 -2.97 -1.03 0.12
C ALA A 295 -3.85 -0.73 -1.11
N SER A 296 -4.96 -1.45 -1.29
CA SER A 296 -5.93 -1.19 -2.35
C SER A 296 -7.13 -0.38 -1.87
N LEU A 297 -7.34 -0.32 -0.55
CA LEU A 297 -8.44 0.39 0.06
C LEU A 297 -7.97 1.78 0.52
N GLY A 298 -7.85 2.66 -0.47
CA GLY A 298 -8.35 4.02 -0.29
C GLY A 298 -9.88 4.10 -0.11
N SER A 299 -10.55 3.02 0.30
CA SER A 299 -12.01 2.92 0.47
C SER A 299 -12.37 2.06 1.69
N ASP A 300 -12.79 2.71 2.78
CA ASP A 300 -13.98 2.34 3.60
C ASP A 300 -14.30 0.88 4.00
N GLN A 301 -13.33 -0.04 4.13
CA GLN A 301 -13.58 -1.37 4.71
C GLN A 301 -12.52 -1.79 5.74
N LEU A 302 -12.99 -2.49 6.77
CA LEU A 302 -12.20 -3.10 7.86
C LEU A 302 -11.27 -4.18 7.29
N SER A 303 -10.04 -4.27 7.79
CA SER A 303 -9.09 -5.36 7.49
C SER A 303 -9.63 -6.72 7.95
N ALA A 304 -9.16 -7.83 7.39
CA ALA A 304 -9.53 -9.18 7.85
C ALA A 304 -9.39 -9.41 9.37
N GLN A 305 -8.36 -8.85 10.00
CA GLN A 305 -8.21 -8.90 11.47
C GLN A 305 -9.28 -8.04 12.15
N GLU A 306 -9.59 -6.85 11.63
CA GLU A 306 -10.69 -6.02 12.11
C GLU A 306 -12.06 -6.67 11.87
N ILE A 307 -12.28 -7.41 10.78
CA ILE A 307 -13.51 -8.16 10.51
C ILE A 307 -13.68 -9.30 11.51
N LEU A 308 -12.61 -10.07 11.78
CA LEU A 308 -12.62 -11.12 12.80
C LEU A 308 -12.83 -10.54 14.19
N THR A 309 -12.13 -9.44 14.50
CA THR A 309 -12.26 -8.72 15.79
C THR A 309 -13.67 -8.17 15.95
N HIS A 310 -14.23 -7.54 14.91
CA HIS A 310 -15.59 -7.01 14.85
C HIS A 310 -16.62 -8.12 15.06
N ARG A 311 -16.50 -9.25 14.34
CA ARG A 311 -17.39 -10.41 14.54
C ARG A 311 -17.30 -10.99 15.95
N ASN A 312 -16.10 -11.10 16.53
CA ASN A 312 -15.93 -11.58 17.89
C ASN A 312 -16.57 -10.62 18.90
N MET A 313 -16.36 -9.32 18.72
CA MET A 313 -16.98 -8.28 19.53
C MET A 313 -18.50 -8.25 19.40
N GLN A 314 -19.06 -8.47 18.21
CA GLN A 314 -20.51 -8.66 18.03
C GLN A 314 -21.00 -9.87 18.85
N ASN A 315 -20.30 -11.00 18.80
CA ASN A 315 -20.64 -12.18 19.58
C ASN A 315 -20.60 -11.93 21.09
N ASP A 316 -19.60 -11.19 21.58
CA ASP A 316 -19.48 -10.87 22.99
C ASP A 316 -20.57 -9.89 23.43
N THR A 317 -20.90 -8.91 22.59
CA THR A 317 -22.05 -8.01 22.79
C THR A 317 -23.37 -8.78 22.86
N MET A 318 -23.55 -9.77 21.98
CA MET A 318 -24.75 -10.61 22.03
C MET A 318 -24.88 -11.34 23.36
N LYS A 319 -23.79 -11.95 23.86
CA LYS A 319 -23.80 -12.63 25.15
C LYS A 319 -24.10 -11.67 26.30
N TRP A 320 -23.54 -10.46 26.25
CA TRP A 320 -23.76 -9.43 27.27
C TRP A 320 -25.20 -8.89 27.26
N LEU A 321 -25.79 -8.62 26.10
CA LEU A 321 -27.21 -8.23 26.02
C LEU A 321 -28.12 -9.37 26.46
N TYR A 322 -27.82 -10.61 26.06
CA TYR A 322 -28.59 -11.77 26.45
C TYR A 322 -28.57 -12.01 27.96
N SER A 323 -27.41 -11.83 28.62
CA SER A 323 -27.30 -11.95 30.08
C SER A 323 -28.10 -10.88 30.84
N LYS A 324 -28.42 -9.75 30.17
CA LYS A 324 -29.30 -8.69 30.67
C LYS A 324 -30.79 -8.92 30.34
N GLY A 325 -31.14 -10.06 29.74
CA GLY A 325 -32.52 -10.44 29.44
C GLY A 325 -33.07 -9.87 28.14
N TYR A 326 -32.20 -9.43 27.21
CA TYR A 326 -32.61 -9.04 25.86
C TYR A 326 -32.65 -10.24 24.91
N VAL A 327 -33.58 -10.19 23.96
CA VAL A 327 -33.48 -10.98 22.73
C VAL A 327 -32.57 -10.24 21.77
N VAL A 328 -31.59 -10.92 21.17
CA VAL A 328 -30.51 -10.26 20.42
C VAL A 328 -30.45 -10.70 18.96
N CYS A 329 -30.27 -9.74 18.07
CA CYS A 329 -29.98 -9.92 16.65
C CYS A 329 -28.69 -9.21 16.26
N THR A 330 -28.05 -9.65 15.19
CA THR A 330 -26.95 -8.89 14.56
C THR A 330 -27.26 -8.57 13.11
N GLU A 331 -26.59 -7.58 12.56
CA GLU A 331 -26.70 -7.17 11.15
C GLU A 331 -28.14 -6.78 10.75
N VAL A 332 -28.83 -6.05 11.63
CA VAL A 332 -30.25 -5.72 11.48
C VAL A 332 -30.42 -4.50 10.60
N THR A 333 -31.16 -4.63 9.49
CA THR A 333 -31.52 -3.48 8.65
C THR A 333 -32.65 -2.67 9.29
N LEU A 334 -32.37 -1.42 9.62
CA LEU A 334 -33.29 -0.44 10.20
C LEU A 334 -34.21 0.18 9.12
N PRO A 335 -35.33 0.83 9.49
CA PRO A 335 -36.26 1.44 8.52
C PRO A 335 -35.64 2.46 7.57
N ASN A 336 -34.60 3.18 7.99
CA ASN A 336 -33.83 4.09 7.13
C ASN A 336 -32.89 3.38 6.13
N GLY A 337 -32.94 2.05 6.03
CA GLY A 337 -32.11 1.24 5.15
C GLY A 337 -30.67 1.07 5.63
N LYS A 338 -30.32 1.60 6.82
CA LYS A 338 -29.02 1.36 7.45
C LYS A 338 -29.01 0.01 8.16
N ARG A 339 -27.82 -0.47 8.51
CA ARG A 339 -27.65 -1.74 9.20
C ARG A 339 -26.98 -1.49 10.54
N ALA A 340 -27.66 -1.89 11.61
CA ALA A 340 -27.13 -1.89 12.97
C ALA A 340 -26.36 -3.20 13.22
N ASP A 341 -25.18 -3.09 13.81
CA ASP A 341 -24.34 -4.25 14.11
C ASP A 341 -25.01 -5.23 15.07
N VAL A 342 -25.49 -4.74 16.23
CA VAL A 342 -26.19 -5.55 17.24
C VAL A 342 -27.42 -4.80 17.74
N VAL A 343 -28.56 -5.50 17.79
CA VAL A 343 -29.83 -4.98 18.33
C VAL A 343 -30.31 -5.89 19.45
N GLY A 344 -30.50 -5.32 20.64
CA GLY A 344 -31.17 -5.95 21.77
C GLY A 344 -32.61 -5.46 21.88
N TYR A 345 -33.57 -6.38 22.01
CA TYR A 345 -34.99 -6.07 22.18
C TYR A 345 -35.55 -6.71 23.47
N LYS A 346 -36.32 -5.93 24.22
CA LYS A 346 -37.07 -6.38 25.40
C LYS A 346 -38.37 -5.58 25.50
N GLU A 347 -39.53 -6.21 25.31
CA GLU A 347 -40.88 -5.60 25.36
C GLU A 347 -40.96 -4.19 24.75
N ASN A 348 -40.75 -3.13 25.55
CA ASN A 348 -40.80 -1.73 25.11
C ASN A 348 -39.43 -1.03 25.23
N HIS A 349 -38.34 -1.77 25.08
CA HIS A 349 -36.98 -1.27 25.23
C HIS A 349 -36.07 -1.86 24.16
N ILE A 350 -35.37 -0.97 23.46
CA ILE A 350 -34.54 -1.30 22.29
C ILE A 350 -33.16 -0.72 22.53
N VAL A 351 -32.14 -1.57 22.39
CA VAL A 351 -30.74 -1.18 22.49
C VAL A 351 -30.08 -1.42 21.14
N ILE A 352 -29.34 -0.43 20.65
CA ILE A 352 -28.44 -0.59 19.50
C ILE A 352 -27.00 -0.51 20.00
N VAL A 353 -26.17 -1.46 19.59
CA VAL A 353 -24.72 -1.43 19.84
C VAL A 353 -23.99 -1.48 18.51
N GLU A 354 -23.19 -0.45 18.24
CA GLU A 354 -22.27 -0.39 17.10
C GLU A 354 -20.87 -0.82 17.52
N VAL A 355 -20.32 -1.82 16.83
CA VAL A 355 -19.03 -2.41 17.17
C VAL A 355 -17.96 -1.74 16.33
N LYS A 356 -16.90 -1.22 16.97
CA LYS A 356 -15.77 -0.60 16.28
C LYS A 356 -14.47 -1.30 16.64
N ALA A 357 -13.93 -2.06 15.68
CA ALA A 357 -12.72 -2.85 15.90
C ALA A 357 -11.45 -1.98 15.98
N SER A 358 -11.48 -0.76 15.44
CA SER A 358 -10.34 0.16 15.45
C SER A 358 -10.74 1.64 15.58
N ARG A 359 -9.77 2.49 15.89
CA ARG A 359 -9.96 3.95 15.97
C ARG A 359 -10.38 4.54 14.62
N SER A 360 -9.86 3.99 13.52
CA SER A 360 -10.24 4.43 12.17
C SER A 360 -11.68 4.09 11.84
N ASP A 361 -12.16 2.91 12.24
CA ASP A 361 -13.56 2.50 12.10
C ASP A 361 -14.49 3.46 12.85
N TYR A 362 -14.20 3.67 14.13
CA TYR A 362 -14.95 4.59 14.99
C TYR A 362 -15.01 6.02 14.42
N ARG A 363 -13.87 6.61 14.03
CA ARG A 363 -13.81 7.99 13.52
C ARG A 363 -14.50 8.20 12.17
N ARG A 364 -14.71 7.13 11.40
CA ARG A 364 -15.42 7.18 10.12
C ARG A 364 -16.92 7.14 10.28
N ASP A 365 -17.42 6.57 11.37
CA ASP A 365 -18.85 6.51 11.64
C ASP A 365 -19.39 7.89 12.04
N LYS A 366 -19.63 8.72 11.02
CA LYS A 366 -20.20 10.06 11.17
C LYS A 366 -21.73 10.05 11.14
N LYS A 367 -22.34 8.89 10.89
CA LYS A 367 -23.78 8.73 10.62
C LYS A 367 -24.51 7.99 11.74
N TRP A 368 -23.82 7.55 12.79
CA TRP A 368 -24.42 6.84 13.92
C TRP A 368 -25.63 7.55 14.56
N ARG A 369 -25.69 8.88 14.49
CA ARG A 369 -26.86 9.64 14.99
C ARG A 369 -28.16 9.32 14.24
N GLU A 370 -28.07 8.81 13.01
CA GLU A 370 -29.22 8.31 12.24
C GLU A 370 -29.82 7.02 12.87
N TYR A 371 -29.14 6.37 13.83
CA TYR A 371 -29.63 5.20 14.55
C TYR A 371 -30.49 5.56 15.77
N LEU A 372 -30.31 6.76 16.32
CA LEU A 372 -30.96 7.21 17.56
C LEU A 372 -32.50 7.11 17.53
N PRO A 373 -33.21 7.43 16.43
CA PRO A 373 -34.67 7.30 16.39
C PRO A 373 -35.20 5.87 16.56
N TYR A 374 -34.34 4.86 16.45
CA TYR A 374 -34.71 3.44 16.45
C TYR A 374 -34.30 2.70 17.74
N CYS A 375 -33.82 3.42 18.76
CA CYS A 375 -33.41 2.82 20.02
C CYS A 375 -33.69 3.72 21.22
N HIS A 376 -33.84 3.10 22.39
CA HIS A 376 -33.94 3.76 23.69
C HIS A 376 -32.54 4.03 24.25
N GLU A 377 -31.59 3.11 23.99
CA GLU A 377 -30.20 3.28 24.35
C GLU A 377 -29.29 2.94 23.15
N PHE A 378 -28.28 3.77 22.94
CA PHE A 378 -27.25 3.56 21.94
C PHE A 378 -25.88 3.42 22.59
N TYR A 379 -25.11 2.42 22.16
CA TYR A 379 -23.76 2.17 22.61
C TYR A 379 -22.78 2.04 21.45
N PHE A 380 -21.56 2.54 21.64
CA PHE A 380 -20.41 2.05 20.90
C PHE A 380 -19.69 0.98 21.70
N TYR A 381 -19.31 -0.14 21.10
CA TYR A 381 -18.35 -1.08 21.67
C TYR A 381 -16.99 -0.92 20.99
N LEU A 382 -16.00 -0.41 21.72
CA LEU A 382 -14.68 -0.04 21.17
C LEU A 382 -13.61 -1.07 21.52
N GLY A 383 -13.08 -1.78 20.51
CA GLY A 383 -12.13 -2.89 20.70
C GLY A 383 -10.70 -2.45 21.01
N PHE A 384 -10.41 -1.15 20.85
CA PHE A 384 -9.10 -0.54 21.06
C PHE A 384 -8.96 0.14 22.43
N VAL A 385 -10.06 0.23 23.19
CA VAL A 385 -10.06 0.73 24.57
C VAL A 385 -9.69 -0.43 25.49
N LYS A 386 -8.53 -0.34 26.14
CA LYS A 386 -8.02 -1.36 27.08
C LYS A 386 -8.06 -0.85 28.52
N SER A 387 -7.81 -1.75 29.47
CA SER A 387 -8.02 -1.68 30.92
C SER A 387 -7.55 -0.44 31.70
N ASP A 388 -6.87 0.52 31.07
CA ASP A 388 -6.47 1.79 31.67
C ASP A 388 -7.46 2.89 31.26
N TYR A 389 -8.59 2.91 31.98
CA TYR A 389 -9.78 3.76 31.80
C TYR A 389 -9.52 5.26 31.62
N ALA A 390 -8.35 5.79 31.99
CA ALA A 390 -8.13 7.23 32.15
C ALA A 390 -7.54 7.96 30.94
N VAL A 391 -7.13 7.26 29.86
CA VAL A 391 -6.24 7.86 28.85
C VAL A 391 -6.77 7.81 27.40
N ASP A 392 -7.92 7.17 27.14
CA ASP A 392 -8.43 7.09 25.77
C ASP A 392 -9.30 8.31 25.43
N SER A 393 -8.74 9.25 24.66
CA SER A 393 -9.43 10.47 24.24
C SER A 393 -10.65 10.23 23.36
N ASP A 394 -10.69 9.13 22.59
CA ASP A 394 -11.83 8.83 21.71
C ASP A 394 -13.02 8.34 22.54
N ALA A 395 -12.78 7.56 23.61
CA ALA A 395 -13.81 7.14 24.56
C ALA A 395 -14.26 8.30 25.48
N ASN A 396 -13.30 9.08 26.02
CA ASN A 396 -13.58 10.21 26.92
C ASN A 396 -14.42 11.32 26.28
N ASN A 397 -14.27 11.55 24.98
CA ASN A 397 -15.00 12.58 24.24
C ASN A 397 -16.21 12.03 23.47
N CYS A 398 -16.59 10.76 23.69
CA CYS A 398 -17.71 10.16 22.98
C CYS A 398 -19.04 10.72 23.50
N GLU A 399 -19.90 11.21 22.60
CA GLU A 399 -21.23 11.71 22.92
C GLU A 399 -22.28 10.59 23.13
N ALA A 400 -21.89 9.34 22.94
CA ALA A 400 -22.71 8.15 23.20
C ALA A 400 -22.13 7.35 24.39
N ASN A 401 -22.90 6.36 24.86
CA ASN A 401 -22.39 5.40 25.83
C ASN A 401 -21.31 4.52 25.18
N VAL A 402 -20.21 4.30 25.90
CA VAL A 402 -19.09 3.48 25.41
C VAL A 402 -18.95 2.21 26.23
N LEU A 403 -19.02 1.06 25.57
CA LEU A 403 -18.65 -0.26 26.09
C LEU A 403 -17.21 -0.58 25.70
N PHE A 404 -16.52 -1.35 26.53
CA PHE A 404 -15.19 -1.87 26.24
C PHE A 404 -14.96 -3.20 27.00
N GLN A 405 -13.95 -3.95 26.57
CA GLN A 405 -13.59 -5.22 27.19
C GLN A 405 -12.65 -4.97 28.37
N TRP A 406 -13.07 -5.38 29.57
CA TRP A 406 -12.23 -5.41 30.76
C TRP A 406 -11.97 -6.86 31.18
N ILE A 407 -10.77 -7.35 30.89
CA ILE A 407 -10.36 -8.73 31.15
C ILE A 407 -11.35 -9.68 30.44
N ASN A 408 -12.29 -10.27 31.17
CA ASN A 408 -13.28 -11.23 30.68
C ASN A 408 -14.73 -10.70 30.73
N GLU A 409 -14.92 -9.41 31.00
CA GLU A 409 -16.23 -8.78 31.13
C GLU A 409 -16.36 -7.55 30.22
N ILE A 410 -17.56 -7.30 29.69
CA ILE A 410 -17.88 -6.03 29.02
C ILE A 410 -18.34 -5.03 30.09
N LYS A 411 -17.67 -3.87 30.15
CA LYS A 411 -17.97 -2.79 31.10
C LYS A 411 -18.35 -1.50 30.38
N LEU A 412 -19.12 -0.67 31.08
CA LEU A 412 -19.48 0.67 30.65
C LEU A 412 -18.36 1.65 31.03
N PHE A 413 -17.93 2.46 30.08
CA PHE A 413 -16.89 3.47 30.25
C PHE A 413 -17.47 4.78 30.78
N ASN A 414 -18.58 5.24 30.21
CA ASN A 414 -19.30 6.44 30.60
C ASN A 414 -20.82 6.21 30.52
N GLU A 415 -21.55 6.77 31.48
CA GLU A 415 -22.99 7.01 31.38
C GLU A 415 -23.17 8.42 30.85
N THR A 416 -23.20 8.56 29.53
CA THR A 416 -23.65 9.80 28.91
C THR A 416 -25.17 9.74 28.93
N PRO A 417 -25.90 10.78 29.37
CA PRO A 417 -27.33 10.83 29.11
C PRO A 417 -27.48 10.69 27.59
N SER A 418 -27.95 9.53 27.14
CA SER A 418 -28.15 9.28 25.71
C SER A 418 -28.90 10.48 25.16
N PRO A 419 -28.52 11.08 24.01
CA PRO A 419 -29.23 12.23 23.49
C PRO A 419 -30.70 11.87 23.39
N VAL A 420 -31.48 12.35 24.37
CA VAL A 420 -32.88 12.04 24.54
C VAL A 420 -33.58 12.69 23.37
N ILE A 421 -33.84 11.91 22.34
CA ILE A 421 -34.94 12.13 21.43
C ILE A 421 -35.91 11.04 21.85
N GLY A 422 -36.68 11.29 22.91
CA GLY A 422 -37.95 12.00 22.76
C GLY A 422 -38.90 10.98 22.17
N GLU A 423 -39.54 10.19 23.05
CA GLU A 423 -40.54 9.15 22.73
C GLU A 423 -40.20 8.39 21.44
N CYS A 424 -39.54 7.23 21.56
CA CYS A 424 -39.60 6.22 20.48
C CYS A 424 -41.10 6.10 20.15
N LEU A 425 -41.55 6.72 19.05
CA LEU A 425 -42.98 6.85 18.73
C LEU A 425 -43.54 5.43 18.84
N ASP A 426 -44.67 5.21 19.51
CA ASP A 426 -45.22 3.85 19.69
C ASP A 426 -45.23 3.04 18.37
N GLU A 427 -45.45 3.72 17.24
CA GLU A 427 -45.37 3.17 15.88
C GLU A 427 -43.97 2.64 15.48
N SER A 428 -42.90 3.30 15.92
CA SER A 428 -41.50 2.90 15.67
C SER A 428 -41.06 1.68 16.49
N VAL A 429 -41.61 1.50 17.70
CA VAL A 429 -41.36 0.32 18.54
C VAL A 429 -42.00 -0.93 17.92
N ASP A 430 -43.24 -0.81 17.44
CA ASP A 430 -43.93 -1.90 16.75
C ASP A 430 -43.26 -2.27 15.42
N GLU A 431 -42.80 -1.28 14.66
CA GLU A 431 -42.02 -1.51 13.44
C GLU A 431 -40.71 -2.25 13.74
N MET A 432 -39.95 -1.79 14.74
CA MET A 432 -38.71 -2.45 15.18
C MET A 432 -38.94 -3.87 15.71
N LYS A 433 -40.04 -4.10 16.44
CA LYS A 433 -40.44 -5.44 16.89
C LYS A 433 -40.66 -6.39 15.71
N GLN A 434 -41.34 -5.92 14.65
CA GLN A 434 -41.52 -6.71 13.43
C GLN A 434 -40.18 -6.98 12.72
N ILE A 435 -39.27 -6.00 12.67
CA ILE A 435 -37.94 -6.16 12.08
C ILE A 435 -37.11 -7.21 12.84
N VAL A 436 -37.06 -7.12 14.17
CA VAL A 436 -36.35 -8.09 15.02
C VAL A 436 -36.96 -9.49 14.87
N ALA A 437 -38.29 -9.62 14.90
CA ALA A 437 -38.96 -10.89 14.69
C ALA A 437 -38.62 -11.51 13.32
N ARG A 438 -38.64 -10.72 12.24
CA ARG A 438 -38.25 -11.17 10.89
C ARG A 438 -36.79 -11.60 10.82
N ALA A 439 -35.88 -10.84 11.45
CA ALA A 439 -34.45 -11.16 11.48
C ALA A 439 -34.19 -12.51 12.19
N LEU A 440 -34.86 -12.75 13.32
CA LEU A 440 -34.79 -14.02 14.05
C LEU A 440 -35.38 -15.19 13.26
N SER A 441 -36.58 -15.02 12.69
CA SER A 441 -37.23 -16.08 11.89
C SER A 441 -36.40 -16.46 10.67
N LYS A 442 -35.81 -15.49 9.98
CA LYS A 442 -34.93 -15.75 8.85
C LYS A 442 -33.70 -16.54 9.29
N ARG A 443 -33.05 -16.17 10.40
CA ARG A 443 -31.89 -16.91 10.93
C ARG A 443 -32.22 -18.33 11.37
N ALA A 444 -33.37 -18.53 12.00
CA ALA A 444 -33.82 -19.86 12.41
C ALA A 444 -34.07 -20.80 11.22
N LEU A 445 -34.49 -20.26 10.07
CA LEU A 445 -34.78 -21.04 8.86
C LEU A 445 -33.53 -21.34 8.01
N VAL A 446 -32.55 -20.43 7.97
CA VAL A 446 -31.39 -20.57 7.06
C VAL A 446 -30.12 -21.09 7.77
N GLY A 447 -30.11 -21.16 9.12
CA GLY A 447 -28.95 -21.57 9.91
C GLY A 447 -27.90 -20.47 10.06
N TRP A 448 -27.00 -20.62 11.04
CA TRP A 448 -25.92 -19.68 11.36
C TRP A 448 -24.72 -19.82 10.42
#